data_AF-A0A258LIP3-F1
#
_entry.id   AF-A0A258LIP3-F1
#
_cell.length_a   1.000
_cell.length_b   1.000
_cell.length_c   1.000
_cell.angle_alpha   90.00
_cell.angle_beta   90.00
_cell.angle_gamma   90.00
#
_symmetry.space_group_name_H-M   'P 1'
#
loop_
_entity.id
_entity.type
_entity.pdbx_description
1 polymer ?
#
loop_
_entity_poly.entity_id
_entity_poly.type
_entity_poly.pdbx_seq_one_letter_code
_entity_poly.pdbx_strand_id
1 'polypeptide(L)'
;IQLHHPEIIFIQRPHEDLILSTLCKHLISRNLYKVEISNEPPPVEWINELADRVTDEFEVSDDETSYFVFTDTIKNNAYHVGDGSINILMKNGSIQDITKASDNSNLEALAKTVQKYILCYVKEIRDVN
;
A
#
# COMPACT_ATOMS: atom_id res chain seq x y z
N ILE A 1 -17.01 41.50 31.05
CA ILE A 1 -16.28 40.93 29.90
C ILE A 1 -16.22 39.44 30.13
N GLN A 2 -17.19 38.69 29.61
CA GLN A 2 -17.25 37.22 29.74
C GLN A 2 -16.90 36.66 28.36
N LEU A 3 -15.79 35.93 28.30
CA LEU A 3 -15.19 35.40 27.09
C LEU A 3 -16.11 34.37 26.42
N HIS A 4 -16.52 34.67 25.19
CA HIS A 4 -17.23 33.75 24.31
C HIS A 4 -16.18 32.86 23.63
N HIS A 5 -16.03 31.62 24.10
CA HIS A 5 -15.10 30.62 23.56
C HIS A 5 -15.62 30.12 22.20
N PRO A 6 -14.86 30.22 21.09
CA PRO A 6 -15.32 29.90 19.74
C PRO A 6 -15.05 28.44 19.32
N GLU A 7 -15.30 27.45 20.20
CA GLU A 7 -14.94 26.05 19.89
C GLU A 7 -16.12 25.13 19.55
N ILE A 8 -17.36 25.65 19.49
CA ILE A 8 -18.58 24.83 19.28
C ILE A 8 -19.18 25.01 17.87
N ILE A 9 -18.33 25.14 16.83
CA ILE A 9 -18.82 25.22 15.43
C ILE A 9 -18.26 24.07 14.56
N PHE A 10 -17.30 23.28 15.04
CA PHE A 10 -16.70 22.18 14.24
C PHE A 10 -17.42 20.83 14.36
N ILE A 11 -18.44 20.70 15.20
CA ILE A 11 -19.16 19.44 15.40
C ILE A 11 -20.55 19.58 14.81
N GLN A 12 -20.69 19.21 13.54
CA GLN A 12 -21.84 18.50 12.97
C GLN A 12 -21.62 18.22 11.47
N ARG A 13 -20.86 17.16 11.16
CA ARG A 13 -21.14 16.29 10.01
C ARG A 13 -21.03 14.83 10.48
N PRO A 14 -22.15 14.10 10.60
CA PRO A 14 -22.18 12.81 11.29
C PRO A 14 -21.49 11.66 10.53
N HIS A 15 -21.09 11.82 9.27
CA HIS A 15 -20.53 10.72 8.46
C HIS A 15 -19.10 10.98 7.95
N GLU A 16 -18.75 12.20 7.53
CA GLU A 16 -17.41 12.47 6.97
C GLU A 16 -16.31 12.58 8.05
N ASP A 17 -16.67 12.96 9.28
CA ASP A 17 -15.67 13.30 10.29
C ASP A 17 -15.17 12.09 11.08
N LEU A 18 -15.93 11.00 11.18
CA LEU A 18 -15.48 9.82 11.94
C LEU A 18 -14.28 9.16 11.25
N ILE A 19 -14.42 8.86 9.95
CA ILE A 19 -13.36 8.21 9.17
C ILE A 19 -12.11 9.09 9.16
N LEU A 20 -12.27 10.36 8.77
CA LEU A 20 -11.14 11.29 8.68
C LEU A 20 -10.47 11.53 10.05
N SER A 21 -11.26 11.69 11.13
CA SER A 21 -10.72 11.87 12.48
C SER A 21 -9.94 10.65 12.94
N THR A 22 -10.47 9.45 12.69
CA THR A 22 -9.81 8.18 13.03
C THR A 22 -8.50 8.02 12.27
N LEU A 23 -8.51 8.23 10.95
CA LEU A 23 -7.29 8.16 10.13
C LEU A 23 -6.24 9.19 10.56
N CYS A 24 -6.65 10.43 10.84
CA CYS A 24 -5.75 11.47 11.33
C CYS A 24 -5.15 11.10 12.70
N LYS A 25 -5.98 10.61 13.63
CA LYS A 25 -5.51 10.12 14.94
C LYS A 25 -4.51 8.98 14.77
N HIS A 26 -4.78 8.03 13.88
CA HIS A 26 -3.90 6.90 13.61
C HIS A 26 -2.56 7.33 13.05
N LEU A 27 -2.57 8.32 12.15
CA LEU A 27 -1.35 8.91 11.59
C LEU A 27 -0.51 9.61 12.67
N ILE A 28 -1.13 10.42 13.52
CA ILE A 28 -0.45 11.18 14.59
C ILE A 28 0.08 10.25 15.69
N SER A 29 -0.72 9.28 16.11
CA SER A 29 -0.37 8.30 17.15
C SER A 29 0.56 7.18 16.65
N ARG A 30 0.95 7.20 15.36
CA ARG A 30 1.77 6.17 14.70
C ARG A 30 1.11 4.77 14.72
N ASN A 31 -0.22 4.71 14.80
CA ASN A 31 -1.01 3.51 14.62
C ASN A 31 -1.24 3.25 13.12
N LEU A 32 -0.16 3.01 12.39
CA LEU A 32 -0.21 2.79 10.95
C LEU A 32 -0.84 1.43 10.62
N TYR A 33 -1.42 1.35 9.42
CA TYR A 33 -1.90 0.12 8.81
C TYR A 33 -0.88 -1.02 8.94
N LYS A 34 -1.42 -2.22 9.13
CA LYS A 34 -0.69 -3.45 8.86
C LYS A 34 -0.63 -3.64 7.35
N VAL A 35 0.57 -3.89 6.86
CA VAL A 35 0.84 -4.14 5.44
C VAL A 35 1.33 -5.58 5.29
N GLU A 36 0.64 -6.35 4.47
CA GLU A 36 1.03 -7.70 4.06
C GLU A 36 1.36 -7.69 2.57
N ILE A 37 2.49 -8.28 2.20
CA ILE A 37 2.99 -8.29 0.82
C ILE A 37 3.17 -9.74 0.38
N SER A 38 2.46 -10.13 -0.68
CA SER A 38 2.45 -11.49 -1.23
C SER A 38 2.75 -11.50 -2.72
N ASN A 39 3.15 -12.67 -3.24
CA ASN A 39 3.28 -12.90 -4.69
C ASN A 39 1.94 -13.20 -5.36
N GLU A 40 0.95 -13.61 -4.56
CA GLU A 40 -0.39 -14.02 -5.00
C GLU A 40 -1.43 -13.05 -4.42
N PRO A 41 -2.56 -12.82 -5.11
CA PRO A 41 -3.61 -11.96 -4.59
C PRO A 41 -4.14 -12.49 -3.25
N PRO A 42 -4.41 -11.61 -2.27
CA PRO A 42 -5.02 -12.02 -1.02
C PRO A 42 -6.39 -12.68 -1.28
N PRO A 43 -6.74 -13.75 -0.54
CA PRO A 43 -8.04 -14.41 -0.69
C PRO A 43 -9.19 -13.43 -0.44
N VAL A 44 -10.22 -13.45 -1.29
CA VAL A 44 -11.39 -12.57 -1.13
C VAL A 44 -12.11 -12.82 0.20
N GLU A 45 -12.17 -14.08 0.62
CA GLU A 45 -12.74 -14.49 1.90
C GLU A 45 -12.06 -13.77 3.07
N TRP A 46 -10.74 -13.62 3.01
CA TRP A 46 -9.96 -12.93 4.03
C TRP A 46 -10.18 -11.42 4.01
N ILE A 47 -10.31 -10.82 2.83
CA ILE A 47 -10.62 -9.39 2.70
C ILE A 47 -12.01 -9.09 3.29
N ASN A 48 -13.00 -9.93 2.97
CA ASN A 48 -14.36 -9.76 3.47
C ASN A 48 -14.41 -9.94 5.00
N GLU A 49 -13.70 -10.92 5.56
CA GLU A 49 -13.62 -11.09 7.01
C GLU A 49 -13.03 -9.85 7.69
N LEU A 50 -12.00 -9.22 7.09
CA LEU A 50 -11.45 -7.97 7.61
C LEU A 50 -12.43 -6.80 7.46
N ALA A 51 -13.19 -6.73 6.37
CA ALA A 51 -14.21 -5.69 6.16
C ALA A 51 -15.38 -5.82 7.15
N ASP A 52 -15.83 -7.05 7.43
CA ASP A 52 -16.86 -7.34 8.43
C ASP A 52 -16.40 -6.87 9.82
N ARG A 53 -15.15 -7.18 10.19
CA ARG A 53 -14.57 -6.71 11.47
C ARG A 53 -14.48 -5.18 11.56
N VAL A 54 -14.18 -4.50 10.45
CA VAL A 54 -14.19 -3.02 10.41
C VAL A 54 -15.61 -2.49 10.61
N THR A 55 -16.59 -3.10 9.95
CA THR A 55 -18.00 -2.74 10.08
C THR A 55 -18.46 -2.88 11.53
N ASP A 56 -18.09 -3.98 12.18
CA ASP A 56 -18.44 -4.24 13.58
C ASP A 56 -17.73 -3.29 14.57
N GLU A 57 -16.45 -2.96 14.35
CA GLU A 57 -15.65 -2.14 15.28
C GLU A 57 -15.93 -0.64 15.13
N PHE A 58 -16.09 -0.15 13.90
CA PHE A 58 -16.21 1.28 13.60
C PHE A 58 -17.64 1.72 13.24
N GLU A 59 -18.60 0.79 13.17
CA GLU A 59 -20.00 1.03 12.79
C GLU A 59 -20.14 1.80 11.47
N VAL A 60 -19.27 1.49 10.50
CA VAL A 60 -19.23 2.14 9.17
C VAL A 60 -19.97 1.30 8.12
N SER A 61 -20.37 1.94 7.02
CA SER A 61 -20.96 1.21 5.89
C SER A 61 -19.93 0.39 5.10
N ASP A 62 -20.41 -0.60 4.34
CA ASP A 62 -19.56 -1.45 3.49
C ASP A 62 -18.67 -0.63 2.54
N ASP A 63 -19.22 0.40 1.89
CA ASP A 63 -18.47 1.32 1.03
C ASP A 63 -17.32 2.03 1.78
N GLU A 64 -17.53 2.33 3.06
CA GLU A 64 -16.55 3.02 3.90
C GLU A 64 -15.48 2.09 4.49
N THR A 65 -15.71 0.77 4.51
CA THR A 65 -14.69 -0.20 4.93
C THR A 65 -13.44 -0.12 4.06
N SER A 66 -13.58 0.32 2.80
CA SER A 66 -12.48 0.52 1.85
C SER A 66 -11.43 1.53 2.34
N TYR A 67 -11.79 2.44 3.25
CA TYR A 67 -10.83 3.36 3.87
C TYR A 67 -9.96 2.64 4.91
N PHE A 68 -10.43 1.54 5.50
CA PHE A 68 -9.74 0.83 6.58
C PHE A 68 -9.10 -0.48 6.12
N VAL A 69 -9.63 -1.12 5.07
CA VAL A 69 -9.11 -2.35 4.47
C VAL A 69 -9.09 -2.17 2.96
N PHE A 70 -7.91 -2.27 2.36
CA PHE A 70 -7.76 -2.17 0.91
C PHE A 70 -6.61 -3.02 0.40
N THR A 71 -6.69 -3.36 -0.89
CA THR A 71 -5.63 -4.05 -1.61
C THR A 71 -5.03 -3.17 -2.67
N ASP A 72 -3.71 -3.26 -2.85
CA ASP A 72 -3.00 -2.58 -3.92
C ASP A 72 -2.00 -3.53 -4.59
N THR A 73 -1.43 -3.14 -5.73
CA THR A 73 -0.41 -3.91 -6.42
C THR A 73 0.81 -3.05 -6.72
N ILE A 74 1.98 -3.54 -6.34
CA ILE A 74 3.26 -2.93 -6.71
C ILE A 74 3.89 -3.76 -7.81
N LYS A 75 4.25 -3.09 -8.91
CA LYS A 75 5.05 -3.66 -9.99
C LYS A 75 6.46 -3.11 -9.88
N ASN A 76 7.41 -3.96 -9.54
CA ASN A 76 8.82 -3.60 -9.61
C ASN A 76 9.37 -3.98 -10.99
N ASN A 77 9.60 -2.97 -11.82
CA ASN A 77 10.32 -3.10 -13.08
C ASN A 77 11.68 -2.39 -12.92
N ALA A 78 12.66 -3.11 -12.37
CA ALA A 78 13.97 -2.54 -12.08
C ALA A 78 14.81 -2.31 -13.36
N TYR A 79 14.56 -3.07 -14.43
CA TYR A 79 15.27 -2.93 -15.70
C TYR A 79 14.37 -3.31 -16.89
N HIS A 80 14.05 -2.36 -17.78
CA HIS A 80 13.32 -2.66 -19.00
C HIS A 80 14.31 -2.85 -20.16
N VAL A 81 14.35 -4.07 -20.72
CA VAL A 81 15.17 -4.36 -21.91
C VAL A 81 14.57 -3.61 -23.10
N GLY A 82 15.11 -2.44 -23.43
CA GLY A 82 14.68 -1.62 -24.56
C GLY A 82 14.66 -0.12 -24.30
N ASP A 83 14.52 0.31 -23.03
CA ASP A 83 14.47 1.73 -22.65
C ASP A 83 15.47 1.96 -21.49
N GLY A 84 16.73 2.24 -21.83
CA GLY A 84 17.83 2.38 -20.87
C GLY A 84 18.89 1.25 -20.89
N SER A 85 19.05 0.54 -22.01
CA SER A 85 20.10 -0.46 -22.19
C SER A 85 21.50 0.15 -22.06
N ILE A 86 22.26 -0.31 -21.06
CA ILE A 86 23.65 0.11 -20.86
C ILE A 86 24.52 -0.75 -21.77
N ASN A 87 25.10 -0.10 -22.77
CA ASN A 87 26.00 -0.73 -23.73
C ASN A 87 27.45 -0.65 -23.26
N ILE A 88 28.14 -1.78 -23.24
CA ILE A 88 29.54 -1.91 -22.87
C ILE A 88 30.38 -2.05 -24.14
N LEU A 89 31.38 -1.19 -24.30
CA LEU A 89 32.39 -1.32 -25.35
C LEU A 89 33.46 -2.32 -24.90
N MET A 90 33.54 -3.45 -25.59
CA MET A 90 34.50 -4.50 -25.32
C MET A 90 35.88 -4.15 -25.93
N LYS A 91 36.95 -4.76 -25.40
CA LYS A 91 38.34 -4.49 -25.85
C LYS A 91 38.61 -4.81 -27.32
N ASN A 92 37.79 -5.67 -27.93
CA ASN A 92 37.81 -6.01 -29.36
C ASN A 92 37.05 -4.98 -30.23
N GLY A 93 36.51 -3.91 -29.63
CA GLY A 93 35.71 -2.90 -30.32
C GLY A 93 34.23 -3.25 -30.51
N SER A 94 33.77 -4.43 -30.10
CA SER A 94 32.34 -4.77 -30.18
C SER A 94 31.56 -4.13 -29.05
N ILE A 95 30.36 -3.65 -29.35
CA ILE A 95 29.42 -3.11 -28.36
C ILE A 95 28.45 -4.23 -27.97
N GLN A 96 28.32 -4.49 -26.68
CA GLN A 96 27.42 -5.50 -26.15
C GLN A 96 26.59 -4.94 -24.99
N ASP A 97 25.32 -5.30 -24.94
CA ASP A 97 24.43 -4.95 -23.83
C ASP A 97 24.92 -5.60 -22.53
N ILE A 98 24.88 -4.88 -21.40
CA ILE A 98 25.29 -5.38 -20.07
C ILE A 98 24.59 -6.67 -19.68
N THR A 99 23.35 -6.88 -20.12
CA THR A 99 22.58 -8.12 -19.90
C THR A 99 23.17 -9.33 -20.63
N LYS A 100 23.87 -9.11 -21.74
CA LYS A 100 24.52 -10.17 -22.55
C LYS A 100 26.02 -10.30 -22.27
N ALA A 101 26.65 -9.23 -21.79
CA ALA A 101 28.08 -9.19 -21.50
C ALA A 101 28.42 -9.74 -20.10
N SER A 102 27.45 -9.77 -19.18
CA SER A 102 27.64 -10.32 -17.83
C SER A 102 27.02 -11.71 -17.73
N ASP A 103 27.81 -12.74 -17.40
CA ASP A 103 27.35 -14.09 -16.99
C ASP A 103 26.62 -14.10 -15.63
N ASN A 104 26.04 -12.97 -15.22
CA ASN A 104 25.56 -12.75 -13.87
C ASN A 104 24.03 -12.86 -13.85
N SER A 105 23.51 -14.04 -13.43
CA SER A 105 22.07 -14.36 -13.35
C SER A 105 21.22 -13.33 -12.57
N ASN A 106 21.86 -12.44 -11.79
CA ASN A 106 21.21 -11.33 -11.11
C ASN A 106 20.62 -10.27 -12.05
N LEU A 107 21.24 -10.01 -13.22
CA LEU A 107 20.74 -9.00 -14.17
C LEU A 107 19.46 -9.46 -14.88
N GLU A 108 19.36 -10.75 -15.21
CA GLU A 108 18.12 -11.34 -15.75
C GLU A 108 16.98 -11.31 -14.73
N ALA A 109 17.28 -11.52 -13.44
CA ALA A 109 16.29 -11.43 -12.36
C ALA A 109 15.76 -10.00 -12.15
N LEU A 110 16.59 -8.97 -12.41
CA LEU A 110 16.20 -7.55 -12.35
C LEU A 110 15.37 -7.11 -13.56
N ALA A 111 15.54 -7.79 -14.70
CA ALA A 111 14.73 -7.56 -15.90
C ALA A 111 13.32 -8.16 -15.81
N LYS A 112 13.10 -9.09 -14.87
CA LYS A 112 11.79 -9.70 -14.65
C LYS A 112 10.90 -8.74 -13.89
N THR A 113 9.80 -8.31 -14.50
CA THR A 113 8.75 -7.57 -13.77
C THR A 113 8.17 -8.47 -12.69
N VAL A 114 8.35 -8.09 -11.43
CA VAL A 114 7.73 -8.77 -10.30
C VAL A 114 6.51 -7.96 -9.87
N GLN A 115 5.33 -8.58 -9.95
CA GLN A 115 4.11 -8.05 -9.37
C GLN A 115 3.99 -8.58 -7.93
N LYS A 116 3.77 -7.67 -7.00
CA LYS A 116 3.46 -7.95 -5.60
C LYS A 116 2.06 -7.45 -5.31
N TYR A 117 1.30 -8.24 -4.57
CA TYR A 117 0.01 -7.84 -4.05
C TYR A 117 0.19 -7.36 -2.62
N ILE A 118 -0.50 -6.29 -2.29
CA ILE A 118 -0.49 -5.66 -0.98
C ILE A 118 -1.89 -5.75 -0.41
N LEU A 119 -1.98 -6.20 0.84
CA LEU A 119 -3.16 -6.07 1.66
C LEU A 119 -2.83 -5.12 2.81
N CYS A 120 -3.60 -4.04 2.91
CA CYS A 120 -3.48 -3.03 3.95
C CYS A 120 -4.73 -3.04 4.80
N TYR A 121 -4.57 -3.11 6.12
CA TYR A 121 -5.69 -3.03 7.05
C TYR A 121 -5.30 -2.40 8.38
N VAL A 122 -6.23 -1.75 9.09
CA VAL A 122 -5.95 -1.19 10.43
C VAL A 122 -5.59 -2.30 11.43
N LYS A 123 -4.75 -2.01 12.43
CA LYS A 123 -4.26 -3.08 13.33
C LYS A 123 -5.29 -3.53 14.34
N GLU A 124 -6.22 -2.67 14.72
CA GLU A 124 -7.25 -2.94 15.73
C GLU A 124 -8.10 -4.17 15.40
N ILE A 125 -8.43 -4.39 14.13
CA ILE A 125 -9.24 -5.53 13.70
C ILE A 125 -8.53 -6.89 13.79
N ARG A 126 -7.22 -6.92 14.04
CA ARG A 126 -6.44 -8.18 14.14
C ARG A 126 -6.42 -8.75 15.55
N ASP A 127 -6.50 -7.89 16.57
CA ASP A 127 -6.34 -8.26 17.98
C ASP A 127 -7.67 -8.49 18.71
N VAL A 128 -8.80 -8.44 18.00
CA VAL A 128 -10.11 -8.82 18.55
C VAL A 128 -10.10 -10.34 18.80
N ASN A 129 -9.97 -10.72 20.07
CA ASN A 129 -9.98 -12.08 20.62
C ASN A 129 -10.77 -12.07 21.93
#